data_AF-M5W535-F1
#
_entry.id   AF-M5W535-F1
#
_cell.length_a   1.000
_cell.length_b   1.000
_cell.length_c   1.000
_cell.angle_alpha   90.00
_cell.angle_beta   90.00
_cell.angle_gamma   90.00
#
_symmetry.space_group_name_H-M   'P 1'
#
loop_
_entity.id
_entity.type
_entity.pdbx_description
1 polymer ?
#
loop_
_entity_poly.entity_id
_entity_poly.type
_entity_poly.pdbx_seq_one_letter_code
_entity_poly.pdbx_strand_id
1 'polypeptide(L)'
;MAKIRVSYVLVALFVVLISMEASIVFGQGNGNANGNGNKGSGNGNANGNGNTGSGNGNANGNGNTGSGNGNANGNGNTGSGNGSGNGNGNTGSGNGNGNGNGNTGSGNGNGNGNGNTSSGNGNGNGNSNTGSGNGNGNGNGNVNVNSKDITNYDVLSPLPSGQEQCQCKAYTACYYKTLVCPAECPHRKPKKNKKQKGCFVNCSNKCEVTCKYRKANCNGYGSLCYDPRFVGGDGVMFYFHGAKGGNFAIVSDENLQINAHFIGTRPVGRTRDFTWVQALSIMFDTHTLVIAAKRVSKWDDKVDALMVRWDDEDINIPTDGEAEWRTSGEDREVIIERTDDANNVRVTVAGLAEMDIKVRPIGEEENRVHKYQIPADDTFAHLETQFRFSNLSDLVEGVLGKTYRPGYVSPVKVGVPMPMMGGEDKYQTPSLFSTLCKVCRFQTATQSDQFAITSGGVAQF
;
A
#
# COMPACT_ATOMS: atom_id res chain seq x y z
N MET A 1 -94.04 -44.97 4.62
CA MET A 1 -92.59 -45.28 4.74
C MET A 1 -91.93 -45.01 3.39
N ALA A 2 -91.27 -43.86 3.25
CA ALA A 2 -90.71 -43.38 1.99
C ALA A 2 -89.28 -43.89 1.78
N LYS A 3 -89.04 -44.49 0.61
CA LYS A 3 -87.72 -44.94 0.12
C LYS A 3 -86.86 -43.72 -0.22
N ILE A 4 -85.75 -43.53 0.51
CA ILE A 4 -84.72 -42.55 0.17
C ILE A 4 -83.87 -43.12 -0.97
N ARG A 5 -83.95 -42.48 -2.14
CA ARG A 5 -82.99 -42.67 -3.24
C ARG A 5 -81.75 -41.84 -2.93
N VAL A 6 -80.66 -42.48 -2.53
CA VAL A 6 -79.36 -41.82 -2.44
C VAL A 6 -78.78 -41.75 -3.86
N SER A 7 -78.57 -40.52 -4.30
CA SER A 7 -78.18 -40.13 -5.64
C SER A 7 -76.74 -40.54 -5.95
N TYR A 8 -76.53 -41.24 -7.07
CA TYR A 8 -75.22 -41.61 -7.63
C TYR A 8 -74.30 -40.40 -7.91
N VAL A 9 -74.83 -39.17 -7.83
CA VAL A 9 -74.08 -37.92 -8.00
C VAL A 9 -73.14 -37.64 -6.82
N LEU A 10 -73.47 -38.08 -5.60
CA LEU A 10 -72.61 -37.86 -4.42
C LEU A 10 -71.43 -38.85 -4.33
N VAL A 11 -71.59 -40.05 -4.89
CA VAL A 11 -70.50 -41.05 -4.95
C VAL A 11 -69.51 -40.71 -6.07
N ALA A 12 -69.98 -40.14 -7.19
CA ALA A 12 -69.10 -39.66 -8.26
C ALA A 12 -68.23 -38.46 -7.84
N LEU A 13 -68.76 -37.57 -6.98
CA LEU A 13 -67.99 -36.44 -6.45
C LEU A 13 -66.87 -36.86 -5.49
N PHE A 14 -67.05 -37.96 -4.74
CA PHE A 14 -66.02 -38.48 -3.84
C PHE A 14 -64.92 -39.26 -4.57
N VAL A 15 -65.23 -39.88 -5.72
CA VAL A 15 -64.22 -40.61 -6.52
C VAL A 15 -63.38 -39.65 -7.39
N VAL A 16 -63.93 -38.51 -7.81
CA VAL A 16 -63.17 -37.49 -8.57
C VAL A 16 -62.29 -36.61 -7.68
N LEU A 17 -62.63 -36.47 -6.38
CA LEU A 17 -61.80 -35.72 -5.41
C LEU A 17 -60.59 -36.50 -4.85
N ILE A 18 -60.47 -37.81 -5.13
CA ILE A 18 -59.30 -38.63 -4.73
C ILE A 18 -58.23 -38.70 -5.84
N SER A 19 -58.49 -38.18 -7.04
CA SER A 19 -57.57 -38.27 -8.19
C SER A 19 -56.82 -36.98 -8.56
N MET A 20 -56.79 -35.96 -7.68
CA MET A 20 -56.02 -34.74 -7.92
C MET A 20 -55.08 -34.38 -6.77
N GLU A 21 -54.34 -35.38 -6.27
CA GLU A 21 -52.99 -35.13 -5.76
C GLU A 21 -52.07 -35.14 -6.98
N ALA A 22 -52.03 -34.02 -7.71
CA ALA A 22 -50.90 -33.76 -8.58
C ALA A 22 -49.71 -33.49 -7.65
N SER A 23 -49.03 -34.57 -7.24
CA SER A 23 -47.70 -34.49 -6.66
C SER A 23 -46.83 -33.76 -7.68
N ILE A 24 -46.65 -32.45 -7.50
CA ILE A 24 -45.56 -31.73 -8.14
C ILE A 24 -44.30 -32.29 -7.48
N VAL A 25 -43.79 -33.39 -8.03
CA VAL A 25 -42.48 -33.91 -7.68
C VAL A 25 -41.49 -32.89 -8.20
N PHE A 26 -41.09 -31.94 -7.34
CA PHE A 26 -39.82 -31.27 -7.52
C PHE A 26 -38.77 -32.38 -7.50
N GLY A 27 -38.16 -32.67 -8.65
CA GLY A 27 -37.12 -33.67 -8.78
C GLY A 27 -35.95 -33.32 -7.85
N GLN A 28 -35.97 -33.86 -6.63
CA GLN A 28 -34.81 -33.96 -5.75
C GLN A 28 -33.99 -35.15 -6.24
N GLY A 29 -32.85 -34.86 -6.88
CA GLY A 29 -31.84 -35.85 -7.25
C GLY A 29 -32.15 -36.70 -8.49
N ASN A 30 -31.96 -36.14 -9.69
CA ASN A 30 -31.71 -36.95 -10.89
C ASN A 30 -30.24 -37.36 -10.96
N GLY A 31 -29.99 -38.68 -10.97
CA GLY A 31 -28.64 -39.25 -11.03
C GLY A 31 -27.97 -39.33 -9.66
N ASN A 32 -28.44 -40.25 -8.81
CA ASN A 32 -28.07 -40.36 -7.38
C ASN A 32 -26.55 -40.59 -7.11
N ALA A 33 -25.77 -40.84 -8.16
CA ALA A 33 -24.30 -40.86 -8.10
C ALA A 33 -23.72 -39.90 -9.15
N ASN A 34 -24.01 -40.13 -10.43
CA ASN A 34 -23.58 -39.27 -11.53
C ASN A 34 -24.79 -38.57 -12.17
N GLY A 35 -24.70 -37.27 -12.43
CA GLY A 35 -25.78 -36.48 -13.04
C GLY A 35 -25.22 -35.52 -14.09
N ASN A 36 -25.85 -35.44 -15.26
CA ASN A 36 -25.40 -34.61 -16.37
C ASN A 36 -26.56 -33.80 -16.98
N GLY A 37 -26.42 -32.48 -17.08
CA GLY A 37 -27.40 -31.61 -17.74
C GLY A 37 -28.77 -31.51 -17.04
N ASN A 38 -28.88 -31.94 -15.79
CA ASN A 38 -30.14 -31.98 -15.05
C ASN A 38 -30.49 -30.61 -14.46
N LYS A 39 -31.80 -30.28 -14.42
CA LYS A 39 -32.33 -29.14 -13.65
C LYS A 39 -32.88 -29.63 -12.31
N GLY A 40 -32.61 -28.88 -11.24
CA GLY A 40 -33.01 -29.24 -9.88
C GLY A 40 -31.82 -29.31 -8.92
N SER A 41 -32.10 -29.62 -7.67
CA SER A 41 -31.09 -29.69 -6.60
C SER A 41 -30.66 -31.12 -6.31
N GLY A 42 -29.41 -31.31 -5.91
CA GLY A 42 -28.88 -32.62 -5.52
C GLY A 42 -28.64 -33.60 -6.68
N ASN A 43 -28.49 -33.10 -7.91
CA ASN A 43 -28.22 -33.92 -9.09
C ASN A 43 -26.76 -34.37 -9.13
N GLY A 44 -26.52 -35.67 -9.35
CA GLY A 44 -25.16 -36.19 -9.47
C GLY A 44 -24.35 -36.05 -8.19
N ASN A 45 -24.87 -36.49 -7.03
CA ASN A 45 -24.29 -36.15 -5.73
C ASN A 45 -22.80 -36.55 -5.56
N ALA A 46 -22.34 -37.61 -6.25
CA ALA A 46 -20.92 -37.93 -6.37
C ALA A 46 -20.26 -37.11 -7.49
N ASN A 47 -20.70 -37.24 -8.74
CA ASN A 47 -20.19 -36.43 -9.86
C ASN A 47 -21.33 -35.72 -10.61
N GLY A 48 -21.29 -34.40 -10.68
CA GLY A 48 -22.29 -33.58 -11.36
C GLY A 48 -21.65 -32.77 -12.48
N ASN A 49 -22.16 -32.89 -13.71
CA ASN A 49 -21.66 -32.14 -14.86
C ASN A 49 -22.76 -31.32 -15.54
N GLY A 50 -22.58 -30.01 -15.73
CA GLY A 50 -23.52 -29.18 -16.48
C GLY A 50 -24.94 -29.08 -15.90
N ASN A 51 -25.14 -29.41 -14.62
CA ASN A 51 -26.45 -29.36 -13.96
C ASN A 51 -26.79 -27.92 -13.53
N THR A 52 -28.08 -27.58 -13.49
CA THR A 52 -28.59 -26.28 -13.01
C THR A 52 -29.40 -26.46 -11.74
N GLY A 53 -29.00 -25.80 -10.66
CA GLY A 53 -29.62 -25.86 -9.33
C GLY A 53 -28.56 -25.93 -8.23
N SER A 54 -28.98 -26.29 -7.01
CA SER A 54 -28.11 -26.24 -5.84
C SER A 54 -27.62 -27.63 -5.41
N GLY A 55 -26.39 -27.72 -4.89
CA GLY A 55 -25.87 -28.97 -4.33
C GLY A 55 -25.63 -30.09 -5.36
N ASN A 56 -25.39 -29.74 -6.62
CA ASN A 56 -25.12 -30.68 -7.69
C ASN A 56 -23.63 -31.06 -7.70
N GLY A 57 -23.32 -32.35 -7.89
CA GLY A 57 -21.92 -32.79 -7.91
C GLY A 57 -21.22 -32.61 -6.58
N ASN A 58 -21.85 -32.88 -5.43
CA ASN A 58 -21.34 -32.46 -4.13
C ASN A 58 -19.91 -32.95 -3.82
N ALA A 59 -19.50 -34.14 -4.29
CA ALA A 59 -18.09 -34.55 -4.26
C ALA A 59 -17.29 -33.89 -5.40
N ASN A 60 -17.61 -34.13 -6.67
CA ASN A 60 -17.00 -33.43 -7.82
C ASN A 60 -18.06 -32.78 -8.71
N GLY A 61 -17.97 -31.46 -8.87
CA GLY A 61 -18.89 -30.68 -9.70
C GLY A 61 -18.16 -29.97 -10.82
N ASN A 62 -18.57 -30.20 -12.07
CA ASN A 62 -17.98 -29.57 -13.25
C ASN A 62 -19.02 -28.79 -14.07
N GLY A 63 -18.79 -27.52 -14.35
CA GLY A 63 -19.67 -26.72 -15.22
C GLY A 63 -21.12 -26.56 -14.74
N ASN A 64 -21.41 -26.78 -13.46
CA ASN A 64 -22.75 -26.65 -12.90
C ASN A 64 -23.10 -25.17 -12.63
N THR A 65 -24.36 -24.81 -12.77
CA THR A 65 -24.87 -23.45 -12.50
C THR A 65 -25.78 -23.45 -11.27
N GLY A 66 -25.52 -22.58 -10.30
CA GLY A 66 -26.24 -22.49 -9.02
C GLY A 66 -25.28 -22.48 -7.83
N SER A 67 -25.80 -22.76 -6.64
CA SER A 67 -25.06 -22.64 -5.39
C SER A 67 -24.63 -23.99 -4.79
N GLY A 68 -23.49 -24.03 -4.11
CA GLY A 68 -23.04 -25.23 -3.37
C GLY A 68 -22.71 -26.42 -4.27
N ASN A 69 -22.37 -26.19 -5.54
CA ASN A 69 -22.05 -27.25 -6.49
C ASN A 69 -20.56 -27.64 -6.38
N GLY A 70 -20.25 -28.93 -6.47
CA GLY A 70 -18.85 -29.36 -6.37
C GLY A 70 -18.24 -29.14 -5.00
N ASN A 71 -19.00 -29.25 -3.91
CA ASN A 71 -18.59 -28.70 -2.61
C ASN A 71 -17.23 -29.22 -2.09
N ALA A 72 -16.85 -30.46 -2.38
CA ALA A 72 -15.48 -30.94 -2.14
C ALA A 72 -14.51 -30.47 -3.23
N ASN A 73 -14.75 -30.78 -4.51
CA ASN A 73 -14.01 -30.26 -5.66
C ASN A 73 -14.94 -29.66 -6.73
N GLY A 74 -14.83 -28.37 -6.99
CA GLY A 74 -15.64 -27.66 -7.98
C GLY A 74 -14.78 -27.07 -9.09
N ASN A 75 -15.09 -27.39 -10.34
CA ASN A 75 -14.38 -26.90 -11.53
C ASN A 75 -15.33 -26.19 -12.51
N GLY A 76 -15.05 -24.94 -12.88
CA GLY A 76 -15.84 -24.22 -13.89
C GLY A 76 -17.32 -24.00 -13.53
N ASN A 77 -17.69 -24.08 -12.26
CA ASN A 77 -19.07 -23.88 -11.81
C ASN A 77 -19.40 -22.38 -11.72
N THR A 78 -20.66 -22.01 -11.98
CA THR A 78 -21.14 -20.62 -11.91
C THR A 78 -22.16 -20.46 -10.78
N GLY A 79 -21.96 -19.50 -9.88
CA GLY A 79 -22.79 -19.21 -8.72
C GLY A 79 -21.97 -19.14 -7.43
N SER A 80 -22.62 -19.30 -6.28
CA SER A 80 -22.00 -19.06 -4.96
C SER A 80 -21.68 -20.34 -4.19
N GLY A 81 -20.58 -20.33 -3.43
CA GLY A 81 -20.20 -21.46 -2.56
C GLY A 81 -19.85 -22.74 -3.33
N ASN A 82 -19.40 -22.62 -4.57
CA ASN A 82 -19.02 -23.76 -5.40
C ASN A 82 -17.57 -24.16 -5.11
N GLY A 83 -17.29 -25.46 -4.98
CA GLY A 83 -15.94 -25.88 -4.64
C GLY A 83 -15.48 -25.45 -3.26
N SER A 84 -16.35 -25.36 -2.24
CA SER A 84 -16.00 -24.79 -0.93
C SER A 84 -14.73 -25.39 -0.30
N GLY A 85 -14.45 -26.67 -0.55
CA GLY A 85 -13.14 -27.30 -0.29
C GLY A 85 -12.08 -26.80 -1.27
N ASN A 86 -12.06 -27.36 -2.49
CA ASN A 86 -11.19 -26.96 -3.58
C ASN A 86 -12.01 -26.42 -4.76
N GLY A 87 -11.76 -25.18 -5.17
CA GLY A 87 -12.46 -24.53 -6.29
C GLY A 87 -11.49 -24.08 -7.36
N ASN A 88 -11.68 -24.51 -8.61
CA ASN A 88 -10.85 -24.12 -9.75
C ASN A 88 -11.69 -23.50 -10.88
N GLY A 89 -11.34 -22.30 -11.33
CA GLY A 89 -12.00 -21.65 -12.46
C GLY A 89 -13.51 -21.37 -12.27
N ASN A 90 -14.00 -21.33 -11.02
CA ASN A 90 -15.40 -21.07 -10.71
C ASN A 90 -15.70 -19.56 -10.81
N THR A 91 -16.92 -19.22 -11.23
CA THR A 91 -17.40 -17.83 -11.34
C THR A 91 -18.50 -17.55 -10.33
N GLY A 92 -18.36 -16.48 -9.54
CA GLY A 92 -19.29 -16.09 -8.47
C GLY A 92 -18.58 -15.92 -7.12
N SER A 93 -19.34 -15.94 -6.03
CA SER A 93 -18.82 -15.59 -4.70
C SER A 93 -18.61 -16.78 -3.76
N GLY A 94 -17.62 -16.70 -2.88
CA GLY A 94 -17.39 -17.73 -1.85
C GLY A 94 -16.92 -19.08 -2.42
N ASN A 95 -16.36 -19.10 -3.62
CA ASN A 95 -15.92 -20.31 -4.30
C ASN A 95 -14.50 -20.70 -3.87
N GLY A 96 -14.22 -22.00 -3.73
CA GLY A 96 -12.87 -22.43 -3.34
C GLY A 96 -12.47 -21.99 -1.94
N ASN A 97 -13.41 -21.83 -1.00
CA ASN A 97 -13.15 -21.12 0.27
C ASN A 97 -11.97 -21.71 1.08
N GLY A 98 -11.74 -23.03 1.01
CA GLY A 98 -10.53 -23.68 1.50
C GLY A 98 -9.32 -23.42 0.61
N ASN A 99 -9.33 -23.90 -0.63
CA ASN A 99 -8.30 -23.68 -1.63
C ASN A 99 -8.91 -23.26 -2.98
N GLY A 100 -8.71 -22.02 -3.38
CA GLY A 100 -9.30 -21.44 -4.58
C GLY A 100 -8.24 -21.08 -5.61
N ASN A 101 -8.32 -21.62 -6.83
CA ASN A 101 -7.39 -21.33 -7.91
C ASN A 101 -8.13 -20.76 -9.14
N GLY A 102 -7.71 -19.59 -9.63
CA GLY A 102 -8.26 -19.00 -10.86
C GLY A 102 -9.76 -18.69 -10.82
N ASN A 103 -10.37 -18.52 -9.64
CA ASN A 103 -11.79 -18.21 -9.52
C ASN A 103 -12.05 -16.72 -9.77
N THR A 104 -13.20 -16.40 -10.36
CA THR A 104 -13.62 -15.02 -10.66
C THR A 104 -14.83 -14.63 -9.81
N GLY A 105 -14.71 -13.55 -9.03
CA GLY A 105 -15.76 -13.06 -8.13
C GLY A 105 -15.24 -12.86 -6.71
N SER A 106 -16.13 -12.57 -5.76
CA SER A 106 -15.75 -12.10 -4.43
C SER A 106 -15.62 -13.18 -3.37
N GLY A 107 -14.69 -13.03 -2.43
CA GLY A 107 -14.57 -13.93 -1.28
C GLY A 107 -14.12 -15.35 -1.64
N ASN A 108 -13.38 -15.51 -2.73
CA ASN A 108 -12.90 -16.79 -3.23
C ASN A 108 -11.53 -17.15 -2.63
N GLY A 109 -11.30 -18.43 -2.34
CA GLY A 109 -9.98 -18.85 -1.85
C GLY A 109 -9.60 -18.28 -0.48
N ASN A 110 -10.55 -18.01 0.43
CA ASN A 110 -10.27 -17.31 1.69
C ASN A 110 -9.21 -18.00 2.58
N GLY A 111 -9.09 -19.33 2.53
CA GLY A 111 -7.96 -20.05 3.12
C GLY A 111 -6.69 -19.84 2.31
N ASN A 112 -6.51 -20.61 1.24
CA ASN A 112 -5.44 -20.45 0.25
C ASN A 112 -6.04 -20.02 -1.10
N GLY A 113 -5.69 -18.83 -1.58
CA GLY A 113 -6.22 -18.33 -2.85
C GLY A 113 -5.09 -18.08 -3.85
N ASN A 114 -5.09 -18.71 -5.03
CA ASN A 114 -4.10 -18.45 -6.06
C ASN A 114 -4.75 -17.93 -7.36
N GLY A 115 -4.29 -16.78 -7.86
CA GLY A 115 -4.75 -16.26 -9.16
C GLY A 115 -6.25 -15.93 -9.22
N ASN A 116 -6.91 -15.69 -8.08
CA ASN A 116 -8.33 -15.33 -8.07
C ASN A 116 -8.52 -13.85 -8.41
N THR A 117 -9.59 -13.54 -9.12
CA THR A 117 -9.89 -12.19 -9.62
C THR A 117 -11.14 -11.60 -8.97
N SER A 118 -11.14 -10.30 -8.68
CA SER A 118 -12.13 -9.54 -7.88
C SER A 118 -11.84 -9.52 -6.37
N SER A 119 -12.79 -9.10 -5.53
CA SER A 119 -12.54 -8.61 -4.17
C SER A 119 -12.52 -9.67 -3.06
N GLY A 120 -11.76 -9.42 -1.99
CA GLY A 120 -11.79 -10.22 -0.77
C GLY A 120 -11.27 -11.64 -0.94
N ASN A 121 -10.38 -11.88 -1.90
CA ASN A 121 -9.88 -13.21 -2.23
C ASN A 121 -8.56 -13.52 -1.50
N GLY A 122 -8.35 -14.79 -1.11
CA GLY A 122 -7.05 -15.18 -0.55
C GLY A 122 -6.73 -14.59 0.83
N ASN A 123 -7.74 -14.32 1.67
CA ASN A 123 -7.56 -13.61 2.95
C ASN A 123 -6.61 -14.28 3.96
N GLY A 124 -6.40 -15.60 3.88
CA GLY A 124 -5.41 -16.34 4.67
C GLY A 124 -4.03 -16.30 4.03
N ASN A 125 -3.81 -17.08 2.97
CA ASN A 125 -2.54 -17.14 2.23
C ASN A 125 -2.82 -17.04 0.72
N GLY A 126 -2.99 -15.81 0.26
CA GLY A 126 -3.30 -15.51 -1.14
C GLY A 126 -2.05 -15.31 -1.99
N ASN A 127 -1.89 -15.95 -3.14
CA ASN A 127 -0.85 -15.63 -4.11
C ASN A 127 -1.43 -15.10 -5.43
N SER A 128 -0.84 -14.07 -6.01
CA SER A 128 -1.17 -13.60 -7.37
C SER A 128 -2.65 -13.24 -7.58
N ASN A 129 -3.39 -12.93 -6.52
CA ASN A 129 -4.80 -12.56 -6.64
C ASN A 129 -4.93 -11.12 -7.10
N THR A 130 -5.84 -10.85 -8.02
CA THR A 130 -6.03 -9.52 -8.62
C THR A 130 -7.39 -8.96 -8.23
N GLY A 131 -7.41 -7.91 -7.40
CA GLY A 131 -8.67 -7.36 -6.89
C GLY A 131 -8.52 -6.65 -5.55
N SER A 132 -9.61 -6.13 -5.00
CA SER A 132 -9.54 -5.30 -3.79
C SER A 132 -9.62 -6.08 -2.50
N GLY A 133 -8.77 -5.74 -1.53
CA GLY A 133 -8.77 -6.41 -0.23
C GLY A 133 -8.44 -7.90 -0.37
N ASN A 134 -7.57 -8.23 -1.33
CA ASN A 134 -7.07 -9.58 -1.53
C ASN A 134 -5.80 -9.76 -0.72
N GLY A 135 -5.59 -10.96 -0.17
CA GLY A 135 -4.30 -11.32 0.43
C GLY A 135 -4.03 -10.65 1.77
N ASN A 136 -5.04 -10.45 2.63
CA ASN A 136 -4.86 -9.83 3.94
C ASN A 136 -3.96 -10.61 4.93
N GLY A 137 -3.45 -11.79 4.55
CA GLY A 137 -2.45 -12.55 5.31
C GLY A 137 -1.11 -12.70 4.56
N ASN A 138 -0.39 -13.81 4.74
CA ASN A 138 1.03 -13.98 4.32
C ASN A 138 1.24 -14.22 2.81
N GLY A 139 0.45 -13.57 1.97
CA GLY A 139 0.38 -13.82 0.55
C GLY A 139 1.26 -12.92 -0.33
N ASN A 140 2.00 -13.49 -1.28
CA ASN A 140 2.87 -12.73 -2.22
C ASN A 140 2.15 -12.40 -3.55
N GLY A 141 2.59 -11.36 -4.26
CA GLY A 141 2.15 -11.05 -5.63
C GLY A 141 0.68 -10.64 -5.79
N ASN A 142 -0.07 -10.36 -4.70
CA ASN A 142 -1.45 -9.91 -4.80
C ASN A 142 -1.51 -8.45 -5.28
N VAL A 143 -2.21 -8.22 -6.40
CA VAL A 143 -2.36 -6.89 -6.98
C VAL A 143 -3.68 -6.29 -6.50
N ASN A 144 -3.58 -5.31 -5.60
CA ASN A 144 -4.75 -4.55 -5.15
C ASN A 144 -5.17 -3.51 -6.20
N VAL A 145 -6.06 -3.91 -7.12
CA VAL A 145 -6.53 -3.05 -8.23
C VAL A 145 -7.54 -1.96 -7.81
N ASN A 146 -7.93 -1.87 -6.53
CA ASN A 146 -8.73 -0.74 -6.02
C ASN A 146 -7.88 0.31 -5.29
N SER A 147 -6.58 0.39 -5.58
CA SER A 147 -5.76 1.47 -5.07
C SER A 147 -6.26 2.81 -5.63
N LYS A 148 -6.63 3.73 -4.73
CA LYS A 148 -6.85 5.16 -5.05
C LYS A 148 -5.53 5.93 -5.18
N ASP A 149 -4.39 5.24 -5.16
CA ASP A 149 -3.10 5.87 -5.37
C ASP A 149 -3.09 6.54 -6.75
N ILE A 150 -3.12 7.87 -6.73
CA ILE A 150 -3.21 8.72 -7.91
C ILE A 150 -1.94 8.66 -8.77
N THR A 151 -0.87 8.03 -8.29
CA THR A 151 0.35 7.78 -9.05
C THR A 151 0.41 6.37 -9.66
N ASN A 152 -0.65 5.56 -9.50
CA ASN A 152 -0.73 4.23 -10.09
C ASN A 152 -1.13 4.29 -11.58
N TYR A 153 -0.18 3.98 -12.46
CA TYR A 153 -0.37 3.93 -13.92
C TYR A 153 0.64 2.99 -14.58
N ASP A 154 0.26 2.44 -15.74
CA ASP A 154 1.18 1.69 -16.62
C ASP A 154 1.86 2.65 -17.59
N VAL A 155 3.15 2.50 -17.80
CA VAL A 155 3.90 3.25 -18.81
C VAL A 155 3.66 2.60 -20.17
N LEU A 156 3.23 3.37 -21.16
CA LEU A 156 3.01 2.91 -22.53
C LEU A 156 4.16 3.34 -23.44
N SER A 157 4.23 2.76 -24.64
CA SER A 157 5.15 3.23 -25.69
C SER A 157 4.95 4.71 -25.98
N PRO A 158 6.02 5.51 -26.10
CA PRO A 158 5.93 6.95 -26.34
C PRO A 158 5.32 7.25 -27.71
N LEU A 159 4.78 8.47 -27.86
CA LEU A 159 4.32 8.98 -29.16
C LEU A 159 5.51 9.19 -30.11
N PRO A 160 5.27 9.25 -31.43
CA PRO A 160 6.32 9.59 -32.41
C PRO A 160 7.01 10.94 -32.14
N SER A 161 6.35 11.86 -31.43
CA SER A 161 6.93 13.14 -30.96
C SER A 161 7.93 12.98 -29.81
N GLY A 162 8.06 11.78 -29.24
CA GLY A 162 8.89 11.49 -28.07
C GLY A 162 8.20 11.71 -26.71
N GLN A 163 6.95 12.21 -26.70
CA GLN A 163 6.17 12.37 -25.47
C GLN A 163 5.80 11.00 -24.89
N GLU A 164 6.18 10.76 -23.64
CA GLU A 164 5.74 9.60 -22.88
C GLU A 164 4.23 9.66 -22.62
N GLN A 165 3.63 8.48 -22.50
CA GLN A 165 2.21 8.33 -22.16
C GLN A 165 2.01 7.21 -21.16
N CYS A 166 1.02 7.36 -20.29
CA CYS A 166 0.73 6.45 -19.20
C CYS A 166 -0.76 6.13 -19.17
N GLN A 167 -1.13 4.88 -18.91
CA GLN A 167 -2.52 4.49 -18.70
C GLN A 167 -2.81 4.39 -17.20
N CYS A 168 -3.72 5.21 -16.73
CA CYS A 168 -4.10 5.24 -15.32
C CYS A 168 -4.71 3.92 -14.83
N LYS A 169 -4.21 3.42 -13.71
CA LYS A 169 -4.72 2.24 -13.00
C LYS A 169 -5.32 2.58 -11.63
N ALA A 170 -5.16 3.82 -11.18
CA ALA A 170 -5.86 4.34 -10.00
C ALA A 170 -7.39 4.23 -10.19
N TYR A 171 -8.10 3.67 -9.21
CA TYR A 171 -9.55 3.53 -9.26
C TYR A 171 -10.26 4.87 -8.94
N THR A 172 -10.19 5.78 -9.91
CA THR A 172 -10.75 7.14 -9.88
C THR A 172 -11.52 7.41 -11.18
N ALA A 173 -12.04 8.62 -11.38
CA ALA A 173 -12.59 9.03 -12.68
C ALA A 173 -11.56 9.00 -13.85
N CYS A 174 -10.29 8.71 -13.55
CA CYS A 174 -9.23 8.53 -14.51
C CYS A 174 -8.91 7.08 -14.88
N TYR A 175 -9.58 6.09 -14.28
CA TYR A 175 -9.26 4.69 -14.50
C TYR A 175 -9.31 4.32 -16.00
N TYR A 176 -8.26 3.64 -16.48
CA TYR A 176 -7.98 3.29 -17.88
C TYR A 176 -7.80 4.44 -18.88
N LYS A 177 -7.80 5.70 -18.44
CA LYS A 177 -7.48 6.82 -19.34
C LYS A 177 -5.98 6.88 -19.61
N THR A 178 -5.64 7.10 -20.87
CA THR A 178 -4.27 7.40 -21.29
C THR A 178 -4.01 8.89 -21.13
N LEU A 179 -3.00 9.22 -20.34
CA LEU A 179 -2.50 10.58 -20.14
C LEU A 179 -1.15 10.74 -20.84
N VAL A 180 -0.97 11.85 -21.54
CA VAL A 180 0.22 12.14 -22.35
C VAL A 180 1.01 13.27 -21.70
N CYS A 181 2.32 13.11 -21.62
CA CYS A 181 3.22 14.13 -21.11
C CYS A 181 3.22 15.38 -22.01
N PRO A 182 3.17 16.61 -21.46
CA PRO A 182 3.23 17.84 -22.25
C PRO A 182 4.51 17.95 -23.08
N ALA A 183 4.45 18.67 -24.20
CA ALA A 183 5.59 18.82 -25.11
C ALA A 183 6.77 19.57 -24.45
N GLU A 184 6.50 20.45 -23.48
CA GLU A 184 7.52 21.16 -22.71
C GLU A 184 8.22 20.27 -21.65
N CYS A 185 7.67 19.09 -21.34
CA CYS A 185 8.32 18.07 -20.50
C CYS A 185 7.96 16.65 -20.98
N PRO A 186 8.49 16.19 -22.13
CA PRO A 186 8.04 14.95 -22.77
C PRO A 186 8.39 13.69 -21.96
N HIS A 187 9.33 13.79 -21.01
CA HIS A 187 9.83 12.67 -20.21
C HIS A 187 9.40 12.78 -18.75
N ARG A 188 8.98 11.67 -18.14
CA ARG A 188 8.73 11.61 -16.69
C ARG A 188 10.03 11.67 -15.90
N LYS A 189 11.08 11.04 -16.41
CA LYS A 189 12.41 10.98 -15.79
C LYS A 189 13.49 11.66 -16.64
N PRO A 190 13.50 13.00 -16.76
CA PRO A 190 14.55 13.67 -17.52
C PRO A 190 15.88 13.61 -16.76
N LYS A 191 16.98 13.30 -17.46
CA LYS A 191 18.32 13.17 -16.84
C LYS A 191 18.85 14.50 -16.29
N LYS A 192 18.52 15.63 -16.94
CA LYS A 192 19.00 16.98 -16.56
C LYS A 192 17.95 17.76 -15.76
N ASN A 193 17.58 17.25 -14.59
CA ASN A 193 16.53 17.79 -13.72
C ASN A 193 16.80 19.21 -13.15
N LYS A 194 18.02 19.77 -13.26
CA LYS A 194 18.29 21.22 -13.02
C LYS A 194 17.67 22.13 -14.07
N LYS A 195 17.57 21.65 -15.31
CA LYS A 195 17.23 22.45 -16.49
C LYS A 195 15.90 22.03 -17.12
N GLN A 196 15.56 20.76 -16.99
CA GLN A 196 14.37 20.16 -17.58
C GLN A 196 13.40 19.75 -16.49
N LYS A 197 12.13 20.07 -16.69
CA LYS A 197 11.03 19.60 -15.84
C LYS A 197 10.69 18.17 -16.23
N GLY A 198 10.33 17.36 -15.24
CA GLY A 198 9.73 16.04 -15.47
C GLY A 198 8.22 16.15 -15.60
N CYS A 199 7.65 15.24 -16.38
CA CYS A 199 6.21 15.00 -16.46
C CYS A 199 5.72 14.27 -15.20
N PHE A 200 4.75 14.87 -14.52
CA PHE A 200 4.07 14.28 -13.37
C PHE A 200 2.63 13.94 -13.76
N VAL A 201 2.33 12.63 -13.79
CA VAL A 201 1.02 12.07 -14.12
C VAL A 201 0.23 11.90 -12.83
N ASN A 202 -0.98 12.46 -12.79
CA ASN A 202 -1.88 12.40 -11.66
C ASN A 202 -3.23 11.80 -12.10
N CYS A 203 -3.40 10.53 -11.80
CA CYS A 203 -4.59 9.73 -12.04
C CYS A 203 -5.69 9.95 -10.99
N SER A 204 -5.74 11.11 -10.32
CA SER A 204 -6.89 11.52 -9.53
C SER A 204 -8.14 11.72 -10.39
N ASN A 205 -9.27 12.05 -9.77
CA ASN A 205 -10.51 12.34 -10.50
C ASN A 205 -10.39 13.44 -11.57
N LYS A 206 -9.33 14.26 -11.52
CA LYS A 206 -9.09 15.35 -12.48
C LYS A 206 -8.26 14.94 -13.70
N CYS A 207 -7.58 13.79 -13.68
CA CYS A 207 -6.71 13.35 -14.79
C CYS A 207 -5.67 14.38 -15.22
N GLU A 208 -4.87 14.89 -14.29
CA GLU A 208 -3.96 16.00 -14.55
C GLU A 208 -2.57 15.49 -14.95
N VAL A 209 -1.93 16.16 -15.91
CA VAL A 209 -0.51 16.01 -16.20
C VAL A 209 0.15 17.36 -16.07
N THR A 210 1.24 17.42 -15.31
CA THR A 210 1.92 18.69 -14.99
C THR A 210 3.42 18.58 -15.14
N CYS A 211 4.07 19.66 -15.59
CA CYS A 211 5.52 19.74 -15.65
C CYS A 211 6.09 20.34 -14.36
N LYS A 212 6.91 19.57 -13.64
CA LYS A 212 7.51 19.99 -12.37
C LYS A 212 8.98 19.62 -12.30
N TYR A 213 9.75 20.40 -11.56
CA TYR A 213 11.10 19.97 -11.17
C TYR A 213 10.99 18.82 -10.18
N ARG A 214 11.79 17.77 -10.37
CA ARG A 214 11.81 16.58 -9.51
C ARG A 214 12.73 16.78 -8.31
N LYS A 215 12.40 17.81 -7.53
CA LYS A 215 13.17 18.27 -6.36
C LYS A 215 12.25 18.42 -5.16
N ALA A 216 12.84 18.36 -3.97
CA ALA A 216 12.12 18.60 -2.72
C ALA A 216 11.44 19.98 -2.76
N ASN A 217 10.13 20.03 -2.48
CA ASN A 217 9.42 21.28 -2.28
C ASN A 217 9.27 21.55 -0.78
N CYS A 218 10.10 22.44 -0.25
CA CYS A 218 10.12 22.82 1.17
C CYS A 218 8.89 23.58 1.67
N ASN A 219 7.91 23.84 0.79
CA ASN A 219 6.61 24.41 1.15
C ASN A 219 5.46 23.42 0.89
N GLY A 220 5.75 22.23 0.35
CA GLY A 220 4.75 21.20 0.11
C GLY A 220 4.47 20.37 1.36
N TYR A 221 3.34 19.66 1.35
CA TYR A 221 3.01 18.65 2.36
C TYR A 221 4.15 17.64 2.54
N GLY A 222 4.35 17.23 3.79
CA GLY A 222 5.39 16.28 4.18
C GLY A 222 6.81 16.82 4.04
N SER A 223 7.01 18.14 3.97
CA SER A 223 8.37 18.69 3.86
C SER A 223 9.06 18.83 5.22
N LEU A 224 10.37 18.64 5.20
CA LEU A 224 11.32 18.78 6.30
C LEU A 224 12.56 19.48 5.74
N CYS A 225 12.67 20.79 5.95
CA CYS A 225 13.74 21.62 5.41
C CYS A 225 14.18 22.68 6.43
N TYR A 226 15.26 23.39 6.15
CA TYR A 226 15.75 24.48 7.00
C TYR A 226 16.05 23.98 8.44
N ASP A 227 15.66 24.71 9.48
CA ASP A 227 16.16 24.59 10.86
C ASP A 227 15.17 24.03 11.90
N PRO A 228 14.94 22.70 11.91
CA PRO A 228 14.10 22.06 10.91
C PRO A 228 12.65 22.56 10.99
N ARG A 229 12.22 23.12 9.86
CA ARG A 229 10.83 23.46 9.56
C ARG A 229 10.14 22.28 8.87
N PHE A 230 8.96 21.95 9.36
CA PHE A 230 8.07 20.93 8.81
C PHE A 230 6.83 21.56 8.18
N VAL A 231 6.25 20.85 7.21
CA VAL A 231 4.87 21.04 6.77
C VAL A 231 4.15 19.70 6.89
N GLY A 232 3.13 19.64 7.76
CA GLY A 232 2.37 18.43 8.06
C GLY A 232 1.59 17.87 6.87
N GLY A 233 1.07 16.66 7.02
CA GLY A 233 0.07 16.08 6.11
C GLY A 233 -1.25 16.87 6.08
N ASP A 234 -1.52 17.62 7.15
CA ASP A 234 -2.60 18.60 7.27
C ASP A 234 -2.29 19.96 6.61
N GLY A 235 -1.06 20.14 6.10
CA GLY A 235 -0.60 21.38 5.48
C GLY A 235 -0.15 22.46 6.49
N VAL A 236 -0.20 22.17 7.78
CA VAL A 236 0.21 23.12 8.82
C VAL A 236 1.73 23.13 8.91
N MET A 237 2.30 24.34 8.83
CA MET A 237 3.73 24.56 9.01
C MET A 237 4.08 24.67 10.50
N PHE A 238 5.17 24.03 10.92
CA PHE A 238 5.69 24.12 12.28
C PHE A 238 7.21 23.87 12.35
N TYR A 239 7.82 24.29 13.45
CA TYR A 239 9.21 23.99 13.80
C TYR A 239 9.25 22.96 14.90
N PHE A 240 10.26 22.09 14.86
CA PHE A 240 10.53 21.11 15.90
C PHE A 240 11.98 21.23 16.36
N HIS A 241 12.19 21.56 17.63
CA HIS A 241 13.52 21.84 18.18
C HIS A 241 14.11 20.62 18.89
N GLY A 242 14.46 19.59 18.11
CA GLY A 242 15.29 18.52 18.61
C GLY A 242 16.65 19.04 19.11
N ALA A 243 17.20 18.43 20.16
CA ALA A 243 18.55 18.76 20.63
C ALA A 243 19.61 18.38 19.59
N LYS A 244 20.69 19.18 19.48
CA LYS A 244 21.83 18.82 18.62
C LYS A 244 22.46 17.49 19.07
N GLY A 245 22.84 16.65 18.11
CA GLY A 245 23.31 15.28 18.34
C GLY A 245 22.20 14.28 18.70
N GLY A 246 20.95 14.73 18.82
CA GLY A 246 19.81 13.88 19.12
C GLY A 246 19.28 13.11 17.91
N ASN A 247 18.55 12.03 18.19
CA ASN A 247 17.83 11.25 17.20
C ASN A 247 16.34 11.28 17.51
N PHE A 248 15.50 11.43 16.49
CA PHE A 248 14.06 11.57 16.67
C PHE A 248 13.27 10.80 15.61
N ALA A 249 12.22 10.11 16.04
CA ALA A 249 11.26 9.46 15.16
C ALA A 249 10.38 10.52 14.45
N ILE A 250 10.58 10.66 13.14
CA ILE A 250 9.83 11.57 12.27
C ILE A 250 8.50 10.93 11.87
N VAL A 251 8.52 9.63 11.56
CA VAL A 251 7.36 8.79 11.29
C VAL A 251 7.58 7.46 12.00
N SER A 252 6.54 6.91 12.63
CA SER A 252 6.56 5.58 13.20
C SER A 252 5.16 4.97 13.07
N ASP A 253 5.04 3.99 12.21
CA ASP A 253 3.85 3.19 11.97
C ASP A 253 4.22 1.70 12.04
N GLU A 254 3.25 0.80 11.93
CA GLU A 254 3.49 -0.64 12.11
C GLU A 254 4.50 -1.21 11.10
N ASN A 255 4.52 -0.71 9.87
CA ASN A 255 5.36 -1.20 8.76
C ASN A 255 6.45 -0.20 8.29
N LEU A 256 6.53 0.98 8.89
CA LEU A 256 7.49 2.03 8.50
C LEU A 256 7.91 2.86 9.70
N GLN A 257 9.21 2.98 9.93
CA GLN A 257 9.78 3.98 10.83
C GLN A 257 10.87 4.79 10.14
N ILE A 258 10.78 6.12 10.27
CA ILE A 258 11.81 7.04 9.79
C ILE A 258 12.33 7.83 10.98
N ASN A 259 13.61 7.64 11.29
CA ASN A 259 14.32 8.42 12.28
C ASN A 259 15.20 9.47 11.59
N ALA A 260 15.42 10.60 12.27
CA ALA A 260 16.30 11.65 11.83
C ALA A 260 17.39 11.95 12.87
N HIS A 261 18.64 12.10 12.42
CA HIS A 261 19.76 12.58 13.22
C HIS A 261 19.93 14.08 13.07
N PHE A 262 19.95 14.80 14.20
CA PHE A 262 20.02 16.26 14.23
C PHE A 262 21.46 16.69 14.50
N ILE A 263 22.01 17.54 13.63
CA ILE A 263 23.25 18.30 13.87
C ILE A 263 22.91 19.72 14.28
N GLY A 264 23.87 20.46 14.85
CA GLY A 264 23.58 21.81 15.28
C GLY A 264 24.70 22.55 15.97
N THR A 265 24.48 23.85 16.19
CA THR A 265 25.36 24.72 16.97
C THR A 265 24.59 25.35 18.14
N ARG A 266 25.32 25.73 19.19
CA ARG A 266 24.79 26.55 20.29
C ARG A 266 25.75 27.69 20.59
N PRO A 267 25.58 28.85 19.93
CA PRO A 267 26.30 30.07 20.29
C PRO A 267 26.18 30.39 21.78
N VAL A 268 27.26 30.94 22.36
CA VAL A 268 27.28 31.37 23.76
C VAL A 268 26.14 32.36 24.02
N GLY A 269 25.41 32.15 25.12
CA GLY A 269 24.28 32.99 25.51
C GLY A 269 22.92 32.58 24.90
N ARG A 270 22.87 31.57 24.03
CA ARG A 270 21.58 30.97 23.61
C ARG A 270 21.14 29.85 24.54
N THR A 271 19.84 29.78 24.79
CA THR A 271 19.19 28.71 25.55
C THR A 271 18.80 27.51 24.68
N ARG A 272 18.85 27.64 23.36
CA ARG A 272 18.43 26.62 22.39
C ARG A 272 19.47 26.42 21.30
N ASP A 273 19.54 25.18 20.81
CA ASP A 273 20.32 24.81 19.64
C ASP A 273 19.68 25.38 18.36
N PHE A 274 20.53 25.75 17.41
CA PHE A 274 20.16 25.71 16.00
C PHE A 274 20.41 24.29 15.51
N THR A 275 19.43 23.69 14.83
CA THR A 275 19.54 22.31 14.39
C THR A 275 19.09 22.09 12.97
N TRP A 276 19.71 21.12 12.32
CA TRP A 276 19.38 20.65 10.98
C TRP A 276 19.44 19.13 10.93
N VAL A 277 18.80 18.53 9.92
CA VAL A 277 18.79 17.08 9.75
C VAL A 277 19.99 16.65 8.93
N GLN A 278 20.89 15.85 9.50
CA GLN A 278 22.05 15.33 8.77
C GLN A 278 21.79 13.97 8.13
N ALA A 279 21.01 13.11 8.80
CA ALA A 279 20.76 11.76 8.32
C ALA A 279 19.32 11.34 8.59
N LEU A 280 18.82 10.48 7.70
CA LEU A 280 17.56 9.76 7.83
C LEU A 280 17.84 8.26 7.83
N SER A 281 17.19 7.52 8.72
CA SER A 281 17.16 6.06 8.72
C SER A 281 15.74 5.61 8.52
N ILE A 282 15.49 4.95 7.39
CA ILE A 282 14.19 4.46 6.94
C ILE A 282 14.19 2.95 7.16
N MET A 283 13.40 2.50 8.12
CA MET A 283 13.27 1.11 8.55
C MET A 283 11.90 0.59 8.15
N PHE A 284 11.85 -0.56 7.49
CA PHE A 284 10.63 -1.22 7.03
C PHE A 284 10.93 -2.71 6.80
N ASP A 285 9.90 -3.56 6.89
CA ASP A 285 10.04 -5.02 6.81
C ASP A 285 11.21 -5.52 7.71
N THR A 286 12.34 -5.94 7.10
CA THR A 286 13.59 -6.29 7.78
C THR A 286 14.78 -5.40 7.40
N HIS A 287 14.57 -4.38 6.57
CA HIS A 287 15.61 -3.57 5.96
C HIS A 287 15.79 -2.21 6.63
N THR A 288 17.00 -1.68 6.51
CA THR A 288 17.34 -0.32 6.89
C THR A 288 18.02 0.41 5.74
N LEU A 289 17.38 1.48 5.26
CA LEU A 289 17.95 2.41 4.29
C LEU A 289 18.39 3.69 5.01
N VAL A 290 19.66 4.08 4.87
CA VAL A 290 20.20 5.32 5.44
C VAL A 290 20.53 6.29 4.34
N ILE A 291 20.14 7.55 4.51
CA ILE A 291 20.50 8.65 3.62
C ILE A 291 21.07 9.78 4.47
N ALA A 292 22.29 10.21 4.18
CA ALA A 292 23.01 11.16 5.02
C ALA A 292 23.79 12.21 4.21
N ALA A 293 23.94 13.39 4.82
CA ALA A 293 24.86 14.42 4.37
C ALA A 293 26.25 14.18 5.00
N LYS A 294 27.25 13.98 4.14
CA LYS A 294 28.67 13.90 4.53
C LYS A 294 29.10 15.25 5.11
N ARG A 295 29.90 15.20 6.16
CA ARG A 295 30.62 16.39 6.64
C ARG A 295 31.67 16.78 5.60
N VAL A 296 31.65 18.04 5.18
CA VAL A 296 32.56 18.58 4.17
C VAL A 296 33.20 19.86 4.71
N SER A 297 34.50 20.04 4.49
CA SER A 297 35.17 21.26 4.93
C SER A 297 34.81 22.46 4.05
N LYS A 298 34.76 22.23 2.73
CA LYS A 298 34.34 23.23 1.73
C LYS A 298 33.28 22.62 0.81
N TRP A 299 32.27 23.42 0.50
CA TRP A 299 31.24 23.01 -0.44
C TRP A 299 31.72 23.04 -1.90
N ASP A 300 31.38 22.01 -2.66
CA ASP A 300 31.45 22.00 -4.13
C ASP A 300 30.15 21.42 -4.68
N ASP A 301 29.39 22.22 -5.43
CA ASP A 301 28.12 21.81 -6.04
C ASP A 301 28.24 20.65 -7.03
N LYS A 302 29.47 20.31 -7.45
CA LYS A 302 29.76 19.22 -8.40
C LYS A 302 30.15 17.91 -7.72
N VAL A 303 30.35 17.90 -6.41
CA VAL A 303 30.78 16.73 -5.65
C VAL A 303 29.66 16.29 -4.71
N ASP A 304 29.39 14.98 -4.68
CA ASP A 304 28.39 14.44 -3.76
C ASP A 304 28.89 14.53 -2.30
N ALA A 305 28.21 15.38 -1.55
CA ALA A 305 28.11 15.31 -0.10
C ALA A 305 26.96 14.38 0.35
N LEU A 306 26.36 13.60 -0.56
CA LEU A 306 25.38 12.57 -0.25
C LEU A 306 26.06 11.22 0.05
N MET A 307 25.53 10.51 1.03
CA MET A 307 25.86 9.12 1.36
C MET A 307 24.56 8.33 1.44
N VAL A 308 24.54 7.12 0.88
CA VAL A 308 23.41 6.20 0.98
C VAL A 308 23.92 4.82 1.38
N ARG A 309 23.25 4.19 2.35
CA ARG A 309 23.55 2.81 2.80
C ARG A 309 22.30 1.95 2.79
N TRP A 310 22.43 0.72 2.30
CA TRP A 310 21.42 -0.32 2.33
C TRP A 310 21.90 -1.45 3.22
N ASP A 311 21.20 -1.76 4.30
CA ASP A 311 21.55 -2.82 5.27
C ASP A 311 23.05 -2.81 5.66
N ASP A 312 23.49 -1.64 6.13
CA ASP A 312 24.86 -1.34 6.52
C ASP A 312 25.91 -1.30 5.39
N GLU A 313 25.55 -1.54 4.14
CA GLU A 313 26.47 -1.44 3.00
C GLU A 313 26.34 -0.10 2.26
N ASP A 314 27.46 0.55 1.97
CA ASP A 314 27.49 1.76 1.14
C ASP A 314 27.08 1.42 -0.30
N ILE A 315 26.08 2.13 -0.83
CA ILE A 315 25.65 1.96 -2.22
C ILE A 315 26.16 3.10 -3.09
N ASN A 316 26.57 2.76 -4.31
CA ASN A 316 26.90 3.74 -5.34
C ASN A 316 25.73 3.90 -6.31
N ILE A 317 25.16 5.10 -6.38
CA ILE A 317 24.07 5.41 -7.31
C ILE A 317 24.69 5.83 -8.65
N PRO A 318 24.44 5.08 -9.75
CA PRO A 318 25.00 5.38 -11.07
C PRO A 318 24.69 6.80 -11.54
N THR A 319 25.59 7.40 -12.31
CA THR A 319 25.40 8.70 -12.97
C THR A 319 25.06 8.58 -14.45
N ASP A 320 25.14 7.37 -15.00
CA ASP A 320 24.88 7.00 -16.39
C ASP A 320 23.66 6.07 -16.49
N GLY A 321 23.27 5.70 -17.72
CA GLY A 321 22.05 4.91 -17.95
C GLY A 321 20.81 5.65 -17.43
N GLU A 322 20.01 4.97 -16.60
CA GLU A 322 18.83 5.51 -15.90
C GLU A 322 19.18 6.28 -14.62
N ALA A 323 20.46 6.33 -14.25
CA ALA A 323 20.99 7.02 -13.07
C ALA A 323 20.29 6.61 -11.76
N GLU A 324 19.96 5.33 -11.63
CA GLU A 324 19.25 4.77 -10.48
C GLU A 324 19.91 3.48 -9.98
N TRP A 325 19.77 3.25 -8.68
CA TRP A 325 20.04 1.99 -8.02
C TRP A 325 18.70 1.37 -7.59
N ARG A 326 18.60 0.04 -7.64
CA ARG A 326 17.37 -0.69 -7.30
C ARG A 326 17.70 -2.00 -6.58
N THR A 327 16.83 -2.42 -5.65
CA THR A 327 16.91 -3.75 -5.05
C THR A 327 16.56 -4.83 -6.07
N SER A 328 17.10 -6.03 -5.89
CA SER A 328 16.87 -7.18 -6.78
C SER A 328 16.50 -8.42 -5.97
N GLY A 329 15.36 -9.04 -6.30
CA GLY A 329 14.92 -10.29 -5.65
C GLY A 329 14.25 -10.12 -4.28
N GLU A 330 13.98 -8.87 -3.85
CA GLU A 330 13.26 -8.56 -2.61
C GLU A 330 11.74 -8.51 -2.84
N ASP A 331 10.95 -8.81 -1.80
CA ASP A 331 9.49 -8.71 -1.84
C ASP A 331 9.02 -7.26 -2.00
N ARG A 332 9.81 -6.28 -1.50
CA ARG A 332 9.55 -4.84 -1.67
C ARG A 332 10.63 -4.17 -2.50
N GLU A 333 10.23 -3.60 -3.63
CA GLU A 333 11.13 -2.84 -4.49
C GLU A 333 11.52 -1.49 -3.85
N VAL A 334 12.82 -1.21 -3.84
CA VAL A 334 13.37 0.10 -3.47
C VAL A 334 14.15 0.64 -4.64
N ILE A 335 13.86 1.88 -5.03
CA ILE A 335 14.53 2.60 -6.12
C ILE A 335 15.12 3.89 -5.58
N ILE A 336 16.37 4.15 -5.91
CA ILE A 336 17.08 5.37 -5.55
C ILE A 336 17.65 5.97 -6.82
N GLU A 337 17.03 7.05 -7.26
CA GLU A 337 17.29 7.70 -8.54
C GLU A 337 17.96 9.05 -8.32
N ARG A 338 19.00 9.36 -9.09
CA ARG A 338 19.56 10.72 -9.13
C ARG A 338 18.60 11.67 -9.82
N THR A 339 18.25 12.74 -9.12
CA THR A 339 17.44 13.81 -9.68
C THR A 339 18.25 15.07 -9.97
N ASP A 340 19.58 14.96 -10.01
CA ASP A 340 20.51 16.01 -10.43
C ASP A 340 21.91 15.40 -10.61
N ASP A 341 22.86 16.19 -11.11
CA ASP A 341 24.25 15.75 -11.31
C ASP A 341 24.92 15.36 -9.97
N ALA A 342 24.56 16.06 -8.88
CA ALA A 342 25.05 15.80 -7.52
C ALA A 342 24.01 16.21 -6.47
N ASN A 343 24.10 15.60 -5.29
CA ASN A 343 23.42 16.01 -4.05
C ASN A 343 21.89 15.96 -4.09
N ASN A 344 21.25 15.34 -5.09
CA ASN A 344 19.79 15.22 -5.16
C ASN A 344 19.40 13.81 -5.60
N VAL A 345 18.53 13.19 -4.81
CA VAL A 345 17.98 11.88 -5.11
C VAL A 345 16.48 11.85 -4.87
N ARG A 346 15.81 10.97 -5.59
CA ARG A 346 14.47 10.50 -5.27
C ARG A 346 14.57 9.05 -4.81
N VAL A 347 13.95 8.77 -3.68
CA VAL A 347 13.87 7.43 -3.11
C VAL A 347 12.42 6.98 -3.15
N THR A 348 12.19 5.79 -3.65
CA THR A 348 10.88 5.13 -3.66
C THR A 348 11.00 3.81 -2.92
N VAL A 349 10.22 3.66 -1.85
CA VAL A 349 10.03 2.40 -1.13
C VAL A 349 8.61 1.94 -1.44
N ALA A 350 8.49 0.92 -2.29
CA ALA A 350 7.22 0.53 -2.90
C ALA A 350 6.13 0.32 -1.84
N GLY A 351 4.98 0.98 -2.00
CA GLY A 351 3.84 0.87 -1.11
C GLY A 351 3.97 1.58 0.26
N LEU A 352 5.10 2.22 0.57
CA LEU A 352 5.33 2.91 1.87
C LEU A 352 5.60 4.40 1.71
N ALA A 353 6.61 4.79 0.92
CA ALA A 353 7.01 6.19 0.83
C ALA A 353 7.77 6.54 -0.46
N GLU A 354 7.56 7.75 -0.95
CA GLU A 354 8.45 8.45 -1.88
C GLU A 354 9.09 9.65 -1.16
N MET A 355 10.38 9.88 -1.38
CA MET A 355 11.15 10.96 -0.75
C MET A 355 11.99 11.67 -1.79
N ASP A 356 11.76 12.97 -1.99
CA ASP A 356 12.72 13.83 -2.69
C ASP A 356 13.70 14.39 -1.67
N ILE A 357 14.98 14.12 -1.82
CA ILE A 357 16.04 14.51 -0.87
C ILE A 357 17.11 15.32 -1.59
N LYS A 358 17.52 16.41 -0.96
CA LYS A 358 18.62 17.25 -1.40
C LYS A 358 19.59 17.51 -0.25
N VAL A 359 20.88 17.41 -0.51
CA VAL A 359 21.92 17.90 0.40
C VAL A 359 22.20 19.36 0.08
N ARG A 360 22.25 20.20 1.12
CA ARG A 360 22.54 21.63 0.99
C ARG A 360 23.51 22.09 2.08
N PRO A 361 24.45 23.01 1.77
CA PRO A 361 25.29 23.64 2.77
C PRO A 361 24.58 24.83 3.42
N ILE A 362 24.95 25.12 4.66
CA ILE A 362 24.75 26.46 5.21
C ILE A 362 25.84 27.38 4.65
N GLY A 363 25.44 28.36 3.86
CA GLY A 363 26.37 29.31 3.25
C GLY A 363 26.93 30.32 4.24
N GLU A 364 28.07 30.95 3.91
CA GLU A 364 28.70 31.98 4.75
C GLU A 364 27.76 33.15 5.06
N GLU A 365 27.01 33.60 4.06
CA GLU A 365 26.07 34.71 4.22
C GLU A 365 24.91 34.34 5.14
N GLU A 366 24.39 33.11 5.03
CA GLU A 366 23.34 32.60 5.92
C GLU A 366 23.87 32.49 7.36
N ASN A 367 25.05 31.91 7.54
CA ASN A 367 25.74 31.82 8.83
C ASN A 367 25.95 33.21 9.47
N ARG A 368 26.34 34.20 8.67
CA ARG A 368 26.56 35.59 9.10
C ARG A 368 25.26 36.27 9.53
N VAL A 369 24.21 36.18 8.70
CA VAL A 369 22.91 36.84 8.94
C VAL A 369 22.22 36.24 10.17
N HIS A 370 22.23 34.92 10.31
CA HIS A 370 21.55 34.23 11.40
C HIS A 370 22.42 34.05 12.66
N LYS A 371 23.71 34.40 12.57
CA LYS A 371 24.70 34.30 13.66
C LYS A 371 24.81 32.87 14.20
N TYR A 372 24.83 31.87 13.32
CA TYR A 372 24.96 30.47 13.73
C TYR A 372 26.33 30.15 14.33
N GLN A 373 27.36 30.97 14.05
CA GLN A 373 28.74 30.79 14.50
C GLN A 373 29.35 29.47 14.04
N ILE A 374 28.98 29.03 12.83
CA ILE A 374 29.57 27.86 12.20
C ILE A 374 31.02 28.21 11.78
N PRO A 375 32.01 27.34 12.08
CA PRO A 375 33.40 27.55 11.67
C PRO A 375 33.59 27.61 10.15
N ALA A 376 34.57 28.38 9.67
CA ALA A 376 34.84 28.54 8.24
C ALA A 376 35.40 27.29 7.56
N ASP A 377 35.94 26.35 8.33
CA ASP A 377 36.49 25.06 7.88
C ASP A 377 35.49 23.90 8.00
N ASP A 378 34.24 24.19 8.33
CA ASP A 378 33.16 23.20 8.46
C ASP A 378 31.90 23.66 7.73
N THR A 379 31.64 23.07 6.58
CA THR A 379 30.38 23.28 5.88
C THR A 379 29.33 22.34 6.47
N PHE A 380 28.41 22.91 7.26
CA PHE A 380 27.26 22.19 7.79
C PHE A 380 26.32 21.82 6.64
N ALA A 381 26.59 20.66 6.03
CA ALA A 381 25.73 20.05 5.03
C ALA A 381 24.58 19.31 5.72
N HIS A 382 23.36 19.55 5.25
CA HIS A 382 22.15 18.95 5.81
C HIS A 382 21.17 18.56 4.71
N LEU A 383 20.15 17.79 5.10
CA LEU A 383 19.10 17.31 4.23
C LEU A 383 17.93 18.30 4.18
N GLU A 384 17.45 18.57 2.98
CA GLU A 384 16.13 19.11 2.67
C GLU A 384 15.32 17.95 2.07
N THR A 385 14.19 17.58 2.68
CA THR A 385 13.42 16.40 2.30
C THR A 385 11.95 16.74 2.09
N GLN A 386 11.32 16.13 1.10
CA GLN A 386 9.87 16.07 0.99
C GLN A 386 9.41 14.62 0.93
N PHE A 387 8.64 14.22 1.96
CA PHE A 387 8.04 12.91 2.07
C PHE A 387 6.65 12.86 1.42
N ARG A 388 6.33 11.72 0.80
CA ARG A 388 5.00 11.35 0.35
C ARG A 388 4.75 9.92 0.80
N PHE A 389 3.82 9.72 1.71
CA PHE A 389 3.55 8.41 2.29
C PHE A 389 2.37 7.74 1.63
N SER A 390 2.42 6.42 1.55
CA SER A 390 1.35 5.54 1.11
C SER A 390 1.02 4.58 2.25
N ASN A 391 -0.26 4.24 2.40
CA ASN A 391 -0.73 3.22 3.36
C ASN A 391 -0.32 3.46 4.82
N LEU A 392 -0.23 4.72 5.26
CA LEU A 392 -0.15 5.00 6.71
C LEU A 392 -1.45 4.58 7.38
N SER A 393 -1.34 3.97 8.57
CA SER A 393 -2.46 3.66 9.44
C SER A 393 -3.04 4.93 10.06
N ASP A 394 -4.29 4.84 10.53
CA ASP A 394 -4.94 5.92 11.27
C ASP A 394 -4.27 6.21 12.64
N LEU A 395 -3.31 5.36 13.03
CA LEU A 395 -2.57 5.44 14.29
C LEU A 395 -1.11 5.89 14.12
N VAL A 396 -0.69 6.25 12.91
CA VAL A 396 0.70 6.66 12.59
C VAL A 396 1.25 7.72 13.57
N GLU A 397 2.38 7.43 14.21
CA GLU A 397 3.10 8.32 15.14
C GLU A 397 4.32 8.98 14.48
N GLY A 398 5.00 9.82 15.24
CA GLY A 398 6.18 10.58 14.81
C GLY A 398 5.93 12.09 14.78
N VAL A 399 7.01 12.87 14.78
CA VAL A 399 6.96 14.34 14.71
C VAL A 399 6.11 14.81 13.52
N LEU A 400 6.34 14.22 12.34
CA LEU A 400 5.59 14.48 11.12
C LEU A 400 4.41 13.51 10.98
N GLY A 401 4.62 12.21 11.26
CA GLY A 401 3.63 11.16 11.00
C GLY A 401 2.26 11.42 11.64
N LYS A 402 2.21 11.90 12.89
CA LYS A 402 0.94 12.21 13.58
C LYS A 402 0.03 13.19 12.83
N THR A 403 0.61 14.07 12.00
CA THR A 403 -0.14 15.06 11.21
C THR A 403 -0.93 14.46 10.06
N TYR A 404 -0.73 13.17 9.77
CA TYR A 404 -1.46 12.40 8.77
C TYR A 404 -2.66 11.65 9.36
N ARG A 405 -2.84 11.62 10.68
CA ARG A 405 -3.98 10.91 11.28
C ARG A 405 -5.32 11.58 10.95
N PRO A 406 -6.37 10.80 10.69
CA PRO A 406 -7.73 11.34 10.59
C PRO A 406 -8.11 12.10 11.86
N GLY A 407 -8.65 13.31 11.70
CA GLY A 407 -9.11 14.15 12.82
C GLY A 407 -7.98 14.72 13.68
N TYR A 408 -6.71 14.60 13.28
CA TYR A 408 -5.63 15.30 13.97
C TYR A 408 -5.86 16.81 13.93
N VAL A 409 -5.77 17.45 15.10
CA VAL A 409 -5.82 18.90 15.25
C VAL A 409 -4.47 19.37 15.75
N SER A 410 -3.76 20.11 14.91
CA SER A 410 -2.43 20.61 15.26
C SER A 410 -2.52 21.58 16.46
N PRO A 411 -1.75 21.36 17.55
CA PRO A 411 -1.76 22.24 18.70
C PRO A 411 -0.92 23.50 18.49
N VAL A 412 -0.23 23.62 17.34
CA VAL A 412 0.68 24.74 17.06
C VAL A 412 -0.11 26.02 16.81
N LYS A 413 0.41 27.14 17.29
CA LYS A 413 -0.23 28.45 17.10
C LYS A 413 0.00 28.96 15.68
N VAL A 414 -0.99 28.79 14.80
CA VAL A 414 -0.93 29.32 13.43
C VAL A 414 -0.91 30.86 13.44
N GLY A 415 -0.19 31.45 12.48
CA GLY A 415 -0.12 32.91 12.31
C GLY A 415 0.98 33.61 13.11
N VAL A 416 1.82 32.88 13.86
CA VAL A 416 3.08 33.42 14.41
C VAL A 416 4.27 33.09 13.50
N PRO A 417 5.38 33.85 13.57
CA PRO A 417 6.54 33.61 12.71
C PRO A 417 7.18 32.21 12.84
N MET A 418 7.20 31.66 14.06
CA MET A 418 7.76 30.35 14.37
C MET A 418 6.77 29.52 15.20
N PRO A 419 5.78 28.89 14.55
CA PRO A 419 4.85 27.98 15.24
C PRO A 419 5.61 26.74 15.69
N MET A 420 5.61 26.50 17.00
CA MET A 420 6.44 25.48 17.64
C MET A 420 5.65 24.22 17.94
N MET A 421 6.20 23.07 17.55
CA MET A 421 5.70 21.75 17.94
C MET A 421 6.56 21.16 19.06
N GLY A 422 5.92 20.85 20.18
CA GLY A 422 6.55 20.14 21.29
C GLY A 422 6.46 18.62 21.17
N GLY A 423 6.88 17.92 22.24
CA GLY A 423 6.87 16.47 22.33
C GLY A 423 8.19 15.81 21.97
N GLU A 424 9.31 16.54 22.09
CA GLU A 424 10.66 16.03 21.87
C GLU A 424 10.91 14.73 22.66
N ASP A 425 10.48 14.68 23.92
CA ASP A 425 10.61 13.53 24.81
C ASP A 425 9.81 12.30 24.35
N LYS A 426 8.76 12.48 23.54
CA LYS A 426 7.93 11.39 23.01
C LYS A 426 8.61 10.69 21.85
N TYR A 427 9.28 11.47 21.00
CA TYR A 427 9.84 11.02 19.74
C TYR A 427 11.35 10.82 19.77
N GLN A 428 12.03 11.17 20.86
CA GLN A 428 13.46 10.90 21.00
C GLN A 428 13.74 9.39 20.95
N THR A 429 14.69 9.02 20.10
CA THR A 429 15.18 7.64 19.98
C THR A 429 16.62 7.56 20.56
N PRO A 430 17.00 6.44 21.19
CA PRO A 430 18.36 6.22 21.69
C PRO A 430 19.46 6.34 20.62
N SER A 431 19.16 5.94 19.39
CA SER A 431 20.07 5.98 18.25
C SER A 431 19.30 6.21 16.95
N LEU A 432 20.02 6.50 15.87
CA LEU A 432 19.44 6.64 14.53
C LEU A 432 18.71 5.36 14.08
N PHE A 433 19.20 4.19 14.50
CA PHE A 433 18.67 2.87 14.13
C PHE A 433 17.67 2.30 15.14
N SER A 434 17.41 3.00 16.24
CA SER A 434 16.50 2.49 17.27
C SER A 434 15.05 2.61 16.82
N THR A 435 14.33 1.48 16.85
CA THR A 435 12.88 1.45 16.65
C THR A 435 12.11 1.95 17.87
N LEU A 436 12.79 2.09 19.02
CA LEU A 436 12.17 2.47 20.29
C LEU A 436 12.09 3.99 20.49
N CYS A 437 10.90 4.46 20.83
CA CYS A 437 10.59 5.74 21.47
C CYS A 437 9.28 5.60 22.27
N LYS A 438 8.89 6.60 23.08
CA LYS A 438 7.73 6.45 24.00
C LYS A 438 6.40 6.11 23.33
N VAL A 439 6.26 6.51 22.07
CA VAL A 439 5.04 6.33 21.27
C VAL A 439 5.31 5.65 19.92
N CYS A 440 6.53 5.14 19.70
CA CYS A 440 6.86 4.45 18.47
C CYS A 440 6.06 3.15 18.37
N ARG A 441 5.65 2.80 17.15
CA ARG A 441 4.73 1.69 16.87
C ARG A 441 5.31 0.61 15.97
N PHE A 442 6.48 0.87 15.39
CA PHE A 442 7.09 -0.02 14.42
C PHE A 442 7.42 -1.38 15.02
N GLN A 443 7.03 -2.42 14.28
CA GLN A 443 7.27 -3.80 14.64
C GLN A 443 8.08 -4.45 13.52
N THR A 444 9.27 -4.96 13.84
CA THR A 444 9.99 -5.83 12.90
C THR A 444 9.31 -7.21 12.89
N ALA A 445 9.36 -7.93 11.76
CA ALA A 445 8.81 -9.28 11.65
C ALA A 445 9.31 -10.23 12.76
N THR A 446 10.52 -10.01 13.26
CA THR A 446 11.12 -10.75 14.38
C THR A 446 10.46 -10.46 15.74
N GLN A 447 9.92 -9.25 15.95
CA GLN A 447 9.18 -8.91 17.17
C GLN A 447 7.73 -9.41 17.14
N SER A 448 7.08 -9.39 15.97
CA SER A 448 5.72 -9.95 15.85
C SER A 448 5.69 -11.45 16.16
N ASP A 449 6.70 -12.20 15.74
CA ASP A 449 6.81 -13.64 16.03
C ASP A 449 7.07 -13.90 17.52
N GLN A 450 7.91 -13.10 18.19
CA GLN A 450 8.16 -13.25 19.63
C GLN A 450 6.94 -12.87 20.49
N PHE A 451 6.15 -11.88 20.08
CA PHE A 451 4.89 -11.55 20.76
C PHE A 451 3.78 -12.60 20.51
N ALA A 452 3.75 -13.22 19.34
CA ALA A 452 2.87 -14.35 19.04
C ALA A 452 3.23 -15.60 19.88
N ILE A 453 4.52 -15.85 20.10
CA ILE A 453 5.00 -16.97 20.93
C ILE A 453 4.72 -16.74 22.42
N THR A 454 4.86 -15.51 22.91
CA THR A 454 4.65 -15.19 24.34
C THR A 454 3.17 -15.07 24.73
N SER A 455 2.27 -14.76 23.79
CA SER A 455 0.82 -14.73 24.04
C SER A 455 0.14 -16.10 23.92
N GLY A 456 0.80 -17.11 23.32
CA GLY A 456 0.32 -18.50 23.25
C GLY A 456 0.67 -19.37 24.47
N GLY A 457 1.36 -18.82 25.48
CA GLY A 457 1.99 -19.59 26.56
C GLY A 457 1.34 -19.53 27.94
N VAL A 458 0.06 -19.14 28.06
CA VAL A 458 -0.66 -19.20 29.36
C VAL A 458 -2.00 -19.90 29.19
N ALA A 459 -1.94 -21.21 28.93
CA ALA A 459 -3.05 -22.11 29.20
C ALA A 459 -2.50 -23.37 29.89
N GLN A 460 -2.91 -23.52 31.16
CA GLN A 460 -2.81 -24.72 32.01
C GLN A 460 -1.41 -25.12 32.51
N PHE A 461 -1.13 -24.76 33.77
CA PHE A 461 -1.09 -25.71 34.89
C PHE A 461 -1.56 -25.01 36.17
#